data_AF-A0AAU6BNV8-F1
#
_entry.id   AF-A0AAU6BNV8-F1
#
_cell.length_a   1.000
_cell.length_b   1.000
_cell.length_c   1.000
_cell.angle_alpha   90.00
_cell.angle_beta   90.00
_cell.angle_gamma   90.00
#
_symmetry.space_group_name_H-M   'P 1'
#
loop_
_entity.id
_entity.type
_entity.pdbx_description
1 polymer ?
#
loop_
_entity_poly.entity_id
_entity_poly.type
_entity_poly.pdbx_seq_one_letter_code
_entity_poly.pdbx_strand_id
1 'polypeptide(L)'
;MSANRVVPGEAWTGDDRAHNDACHERWLQVQNRPTHQPGYRDDWYDAQCGGCRFWIALSGELGRDWGVCTHAGSAFDGRARFEHDGCELFTAREDGSFG
;
A
#
# COMPACT_ATOMS: atom_id res chain seq x y z
N MET A 1 -8.87 -2.13 -24.50
CA MET A 1 -9.00 -1.97 -23.04
C MET A 1 -9.67 -0.62 -22.82
N SER A 2 -10.92 -0.59 -22.37
CA SER A 2 -11.71 0.64 -22.32
C SER A 2 -11.22 1.55 -21.22
N ALA A 3 -10.82 2.77 -21.57
CA ALA A 3 -10.82 3.89 -20.64
C ALA A 3 -12.24 4.01 -20.06
N ASN A 4 -12.34 3.99 -18.74
CA ASN A 4 -13.63 4.05 -18.05
C ASN A 4 -14.30 5.38 -18.41
N ARG A 5 -15.39 5.31 -19.17
CA ARG A 5 -16.08 6.49 -19.70
C ARG A 5 -16.92 7.05 -18.57
N VAL A 6 -16.58 8.24 -18.06
CA VAL A 6 -17.41 8.96 -17.08
C VAL A 6 -18.81 9.14 -17.66
N VAL A 7 -19.80 8.50 -17.05
CA VAL A 7 -21.21 8.62 -17.42
C VAL A 7 -21.78 9.82 -16.66
N PRO A 8 -22.29 10.87 -17.34
CA PRO A 8 -22.85 12.03 -16.64
C PRO A 8 -24.03 11.61 -15.75
N GLY A 9 -23.94 11.91 -14.44
CA GLY A 9 -24.99 11.64 -13.46
C GLY A 9 -24.72 10.46 -12.53
N GLU A 10 -23.66 9.68 -12.74
CA GLU A 10 -23.23 8.64 -11.80
C GLU A 10 -22.31 9.21 -10.71
N ALA A 11 -22.41 8.67 -9.49
CA ALA A 11 -21.50 9.03 -8.41
C ALA A 11 -20.09 8.53 -8.72
N TRP A 12 -19.09 9.40 -8.59
CA TRP A 12 -17.69 9.01 -8.76
C TRP A 12 -17.30 7.99 -7.68
N THR A 13 -16.73 6.87 -8.11
CA THR A 13 -16.35 5.76 -7.22
C THR A 13 -15.01 5.97 -6.53
N GLY A 14 -14.20 6.93 -6.99
CA GLY A 14 -12.82 7.11 -6.51
C GLY A 14 -11.80 6.13 -7.10
N ASP A 15 -12.21 5.23 -8.00
CA ASP A 15 -11.38 4.11 -8.46
C ASP A 15 -11.00 4.19 -9.96
N ASP A 16 -10.86 5.40 -10.50
CA ASP A 16 -10.37 5.57 -11.87
C ASP A 16 -8.85 5.50 -11.95
N ARG A 17 -8.34 4.85 -13.01
CA ARG A 17 -6.90 4.60 -13.19
C ARG A 17 -6.06 5.87 -13.09
N ALA A 18 -6.44 6.94 -13.79
CA ALA A 18 -5.63 8.15 -13.82
C ALA A 18 -5.54 8.83 -12.44
N HIS A 19 -6.64 8.86 -11.68
CA HIS A 19 -6.64 9.32 -10.29
C HIS A 19 -5.77 8.43 -9.39
N ASN A 20 -5.91 7.11 -9.52
CA ASN A 20 -5.17 6.14 -8.73
C ASN A 20 -3.67 6.16 -9.02
N ASP A 21 -3.26 6.30 -10.28
CA ASP A 21 -1.85 6.49 -10.68
C ASP A 21 -1.28 7.77 -10.05
N ALA A 22 -2.04 8.88 -10.06
CA ALA A 22 -1.62 10.12 -9.43
C ALA A 22 -1.51 9.99 -7.89
N CYS A 23 -2.38 9.21 -7.26
CA CYS A 23 -2.28 8.87 -5.84
C CYS A 23 -1.03 8.02 -5.56
N HIS A 24 -0.80 6.97 -6.33
CA HIS A 24 0.38 6.10 -6.23
C HIS A 24 1.68 6.91 -6.28
N GLU A 25 1.87 7.74 -7.32
CA GLU A 25 3.07 8.57 -7.49
C GLU A 25 3.33 9.51 -6.32
N ARG A 26 2.27 10.16 -5.81
CA ARG A 26 2.37 11.07 -4.67
C ARG A 26 2.67 10.33 -3.37
N TRP A 27 2.06 9.18 -3.13
CA TRP A 27 2.21 8.44 -1.89
C TRP A 27 3.54 7.69 -1.80
N LEU A 28 4.14 7.29 -2.94
CA LEU A 28 5.50 6.73 -2.97
C LEU A 28 6.56 7.67 -2.37
N GLN A 29 6.31 8.98 -2.34
CA GLN A 29 7.26 9.97 -1.81
C GLN A 29 7.37 9.96 -0.27
N VAL A 30 6.46 9.28 0.43
CA VAL A 30 6.39 9.28 1.91
C VAL A 30 6.58 7.88 2.52
N GLN A 31 7.30 7.01 1.82
CA GLN A 31 7.70 5.70 2.32
C GLN A 31 8.61 5.81 3.55
N ASN A 32 8.48 4.85 4.47
CA ASN A 32 9.30 4.76 5.67
C ASN A 32 10.66 4.10 5.41
N ARG A 33 10.68 3.07 4.55
CA ARG A 33 11.88 2.32 4.18
C ARG A 33 12.01 2.24 2.65
N PRO A 34 12.41 3.33 1.97
CA PRO A 34 12.52 3.28 0.51
C PRO A 34 13.73 2.45 0.12
N THR A 35 13.52 1.47 -0.76
CA THR A 35 14.55 0.50 -1.16
C THR A 35 15.79 1.14 -1.79
N HIS A 36 15.64 2.35 -2.35
CA HIS A 36 16.72 3.10 -2.98
C HIS A 36 17.56 3.93 -2.00
N GLN A 37 17.18 4.01 -0.72
CA GLN A 37 17.94 4.81 0.24
C GLN A 37 19.23 4.08 0.68
N PRO A 38 20.36 4.80 0.80
CA PRO A 38 21.56 4.25 1.43
C PRO A 38 21.25 3.76 2.85
N GLY A 39 21.67 2.53 3.16
CA GLY A 39 21.41 1.91 4.46
C GLY A 39 20.10 1.11 4.53
N TYR A 40 19.41 0.90 3.41
CA TYR A 40 18.39 -0.14 3.33
C TYR A 40 18.99 -1.50 3.69
N ARG A 41 18.29 -2.25 4.54
CA ARG A 41 18.77 -3.52 5.09
C ARG A 41 18.11 -4.69 4.36
N ASP A 42 18.86 -5.75 4.11
CA ASP A 42 18.36 -6.94 3.41
C ASP A 42 17.15 -7.56 4.14
N ASP A 43 17.17 -7.57 5.48
CA ASP A 43 16.06 -8.11 6.27
C ASP A 43 14.76 -7.28 6.17
N TRP A 44 14.83 -6.03 5.71
CA TRP A 44 13.64 -5.26 5.39
C TRP A 44 12.98 -5.73 4.09
N TYR A 45 13.70 -6.39 3.19
CA TYR A 45 13.13 -6.99 2.00
C TYR A 45 12.16 -8.13 2.35
N ASP A 46 12.43 -8.89 3.41
CA ASP A 46 11.54 -9.96 3.87
C ASP A 46 10.45 -9.45 4.85
N ALA A 47 10.56 -8.19 5.31
CA ALA A 47 9.71 -7.59 6.34
C ALA A 47 8.85 -6.42 5.80
N GLN A 48 8.19 -6.67 4.68
CA GLN A 48 7.36 -5.70 3.95
C GLN A 48 5.90 -5.70 4.40
N CYS A 49 5.20 -4.58 4.21
CA CYS A 49 3.83 -4.36 4.64
C CYS A 49 2.87 -5.42 4.08
N GLY A 50 2.96 -5.77 2.79
CA GLY A 50 2.12 -6.79 2.15
C GLY A 50 2.24 -8.18 2.78
N GLY A 51 3.37 -8.50 3.41
CA GLY A 51 3.58 -9.75 4.16
C GLY A 51 3.24 -9.66 5.64
N CYS A 52 2.80 -8.49 6.13
CA CYS A 52 2.48 -8.27 7.53
C CYS A 52 1.03 -8.67 7.82
N ARG A 53 0.78 -9.37 8.93
CA ARG A 53 -0.58 -9.77 9.35
C ARG A 53 -1.51 -8.60 9.67
N PHE A 54 -0.95 -7.41 9.86
CA PHE A 54 -1.69 -6.20 10.19
C PHE A 54 -1.93 -5.29 8.98
N TRP A 55 -1.46 -5.66 7.81
CA TRP A 55 -1.73 -4.92 6.58
C TRP A 55 -2.92 -5.52 5.87
N ILE A 56 -3.88 -4.66 5.51
CA ILE A 56 -5.10 -5.02 4.81
C ILE A 56 -5.12 -4.25 3.50
N ALA A 57 -5.14 -4.95 2.36
CA ALA A 57 -5.24 -4.35 1.04
C ALA A 57 -6.46 -3.42 0.94
N LEU A 58 -6.29 -2.29 0.24
CA LEU A 58 -7.42 -1.51 -0.22
C LEU A 58 -8.21 -2.31 -1.26
N SER A 59 -9.41 -1.86 -1.57
CA SER A 59 -10.18 -2.39 -2.70
C SER A 59 -9.89 -1.57 -3.97
N GLY A 60 -10.24 -2.11 -5.14
CA GLY A 60 -10.08 -1.41 -6.41
C GLY A 60 -8.66 -1.43 -6.96
N GLU A 61 -8.36 -0.53 -7.89
CA GLU A 61 -7.04 -0.46 -8.54
C GLU A 61 -5.93 -0.08 -7.55
N LEU A 62 -6.21 0.77 -6.54
CA LEU A 62 -5.23 1.09 -5.49
C LEU A 62 -4.85 -0.14 -4.65
N GLY A 63 -5.76 -1.10 -4.49
CA GLY A 63 -5.53 -2.35 -3.76
C GLY A 63 -4.43 -3.23 -4.33
N ARG A 64 -3.95 -2.96 -5.55
CA ARG A 64 -2.83 -3.68 -6.15
C ARG A 64 -1.49 -3.42 -5.48
N ASP A 65 -1.32 -2.22 -4.91
CA ASP A 65 -0.05 -1.78 -4.33
C ASP A 65 -0.23 -1.24 -2.90
N TRP A 66 -1.46 -0.89 -2.51
CA TRP A 66 -1.75 -0.11 -1.31
C TRP A 66 -2.75 -0.81 -0.39
N GLY A 67 -2.47 -0.72 0.89
CA GLY A 67 -3.33 -1.19 1.98
C GLY A 67 -3.25 -0.27 3.17
N VAL A 68 -3.83 -0.68 4.29
CA VAL A 68 -3.84 0.07 5.55
C VAL A 68 -3.17 -0.75 6.64
N CYS A 69 -2.32 -0.10 7.45
CA CYS A 69 -1.81 -0.72 8.66
C CYS A 69 -2.86 -0.64 9.78
N THR A 70 -3.08 -1.76 10.47
CA THR A 70 -4.05 -1.90 11.57
C THR A 70 -3.38 -2.25 12.91
N HIS A 71 -2.05 -2.15 12.98
CA HIS A 71 -1.32 -2.43 14.20
C HIS A 71 -1.39 -1.22 15.15
N ALA A 72 -2.14 -1.32 16.25
CA ALA A 72 -2.36 -0.21 17.21
C ALA A 72 -1.09 0.44 17.78
N GLY A 73 0.01 -0.31 17.91
CA GLY A 73 1.32 0.23 18.32
C GLY A 73 2.14 0.93 17.23
N SER A 74 1.72 0.87 15.97
CA SER A 74 2.46 1.45 14.84
C SER A 74 2.17 2.92 14.69
N ALA A 75 3.19 3.71 14.37
CA ALA A 75 3.00 5.12 13.95
C ALA A 75 2.16 5.26 12.67
N PHE A 76 1.90 4.14 11.99
CA PHE A 76 1.14 4.05 10.75
C PHE A 76 -0.27 3.47 10.90
N ASP A 77 -0.75 3.23 12.12
CA ASP A 77 -2.11 2.74 12.35
C ASP A 77 -3.17 3.64 11.67
N GLY A 78 -4.05 3.02 10.88
CA GLY A 78 -5.09 3.71 10.10
C GLY A 78 -4.57 4.48 8.88
N ARG A 79 -3.30 4.33 8.48
CA ARG A 79 -2.72 5.04 7.31
C ARG A 79 -2.53 4.12 6.12
N ALA A 80 -2.66 4.69 4.91
CA ALA A 80 -2.31 4.01 3.67
C ALA A 80 -0.81 3.68 3.65
N ARG A 81 -0.48 2.45 3.24
CA ARG A 81 0.86 1.89 3.18
C ARG A 81 1.08 1.14 1.89
N PHE A 82 2.21 1.44 1.26
CA PHE A 82 2.70 0.69 0.12
C PHE A 82 3.05 -0.73 0.54
N GLU A 83 2.67 -1.72 -0.24
CA GLU A 83 2.89 -3.13 0.08
C GLU A 83 4.36 -3.46 0.30
N HIS A 84 5.27 -2.77 -0.41
CA HIS A 84 6.73 -2.96 -0.29
C HIS A 84 7.42 -2.06 0.74
N ASP A 85 6.69 -1.21 1.47
CA ASP A 85 7.25 -0.45 2.59
C ASP A 85 7.24 -1.31 3.88
N GLY A 86 7.67 -0.80 5.03
CA GLY A 86 7.64 -1.55 6.28
C GLY A 86 7.78 -0.69 7.53
N CYS A 87 7.72 -1.32 8.69
CA CYS A 87 8.00 -0.70 9.98
C CYS A 87 8.61 -1.70 10.97
N GLU A 88 9.08 -1.22 12.12
CA GLU A 88 9.74 -2.07 13.13
C GLU A 88 8.80 -3.09 13.79
N LEU A 89 7.48 -2.93 13.62
CA LEU A 89 6.45 -3.81 14.18
C LEU A 89 5.92 -4.83 13.16
N PHE A 90 6.76 -5.21 12.20
CA PHE A 90 6.42 -6.27 11.25
C PHE A 90 6.12 -7.58 11.99
N THR A 91 5.05 -8.26 11.58
CA THR A 91 4.75 -9.61 12.02
C THR A 91 4.26 -10.38 10.80
N ALA A 92 5.04 -11.36 10.37
CA ALA A 92 4.74 -12.15 9.19
C ALA A 92 3.35 -12.81 9.31
N ARG A 93 2.67 -12.93 8.17
CA ARG A 93 1.50 -13.80 8.06
C ARG A 93 1.94 -15.26 8.22
N GLU A 94 1.15 -16.04 8.96
CA GLU A 94 1.46 -17.44 9.22
C GLU A 94 1.41 -18.31 7.96
N ASP A 95 0.61 -17.90 6.97
CA ASP A 95 0.45 -18.60 5.70
C ASP A 95 1.50 -18.21 4.63
N GLY A 96 2.40 -17.26 4.95
CA GLY A 96 3.40 -16.75 4.02
C GLY A 96 2.82 -15.97 2.84
N SER A 97 1.54 -15.61 2.88
CA SER A 97 0.91 -14.80 1.82
C SER A 97 1.48 -13.39 1.78
N PHE A 98 1.43 -12.79 0.59
CA PHE A 98 1.81 -11.41 0.34
C PHE A 98 0.72 -10.75 -0.50
N GLY A 99 0.28 -9.56 -0.07
CA GLY A 99 -0.83 -8.81 -0.68
C GLY A 99 -2.20 -9.08 -0.07
#